data_AF-A0A392NWL2-F1
#
_entry.id   AF-A0A392NWL2-F1
#
_cell.length_a   1.000
_cell.length_b   1.000
_cell.length_c   1.000
_cell.angle_alpha   90.00
_cell.angle_beta   90.00
_cell.angle_gamma   90.00
#
_symmetry.space_group_name_H-M   'P 1'
#
loop_
_entity.id
_entity.type
_entity.pdbx_description
1 polymer ?
#
loop_
_entity_poly.entity_id
_entity_poly.type
_entity_poly.pdbx_seq_one_letter_code
_entity_poly.pdbx_strand_id
1 'polypeptide(L)'
;MQRPSKLSIGPPHPDPVVETSSLSAVEPPEPTYVPKIKDELECFKSLSCLQIETLVYACQRHLQHIRNGARAGFFIGDGAGVGKGRTVAGLIWENWHHGRKKALWISIGSDLKFDARRDLDDMGASCIEVHALNKLPYTKLDSDTVGVREGVIFLTYSSLIASSSKGRSRLQQLVQWCGTG
;
A
#
# COMPACT_ATOMS: atom_id res chain seq x y z
N MET A 1 -15.62 -14.08 -16.24
CA MET A 1 -15.12 -13.09 -15.27
C MET A 1 -14.29 -13.86 -14.24
N GLN A 2 -13.00 -13.52 -14.10
CA GLN A 2 -12.10 -14.23 -13.20
C GLN A 2 -12.59 -14.13 -11.75
N ARG A 3 -12.51 -15.24 -11.02
CA ARG A 3 -12.76 -15.32 -9.59
C ARG A 3 -11.49 -15.82 -8.89
N PRO A 4 -11.29 -15.47 -7.61
CA PRO A 4 -10.17 -15.97 -6.83
C PRO A 4 -10.16 -17.50 -6.84
N SER A 5 -8.96 -18.07 -6.81
CA SER A 5 -8.79 -19.52 -6.84
C SER A 5 -9.02 -20.16 -5.46
N LYS A 6 -8.73 -19.42 -4.37
CA LYS A 6 -8.77 -19.97 -3.01
C LYS A 6 -9.68 -19.21 -2.03
N LEU A 7 -10.14 -18.00 -2.36
CA LEU A 7 -10.95 -17.17 -1.46
C LEU A 7 -12.34 -16.83 -2.01
N SER A 8 -13.36 -16.91 -1.16
CA SER A 8 -14.76 -16.64 -1.51
C SER A 8 -15.34 -15.37 -0.84
N ILE A 9 -14.48 -14.41 -0.50
CA ILE A 9 -14.85 -13.18 0.21
C ILE A 9 -14.93 -12.01 -0.77
N GLY A 10 -15.90 -11.12 -0.59
CA GLY A 10 -16.07 -9.87 -1.34
C GLY A 10 -16.86 -10.00 -2.65
N PRO A 11 -17.26 -8.86 -3.24
CA PRO A 11 -18.00 -8.82 -4.49
C PRO A 11 -17.13 -9.23 -5.70
N PRO A 12 -17.75 -9.64 -6.82
CA PRO A 12 -17.05 -9.81 -8.09
C PRO A 12 -16.32 -8.52 -8.50
N HIS A 13 -15.20 -8.66 -9.22
CA HIS A 13 -14.49 -7.51 -9.78
C HIS A 13 -15.39 -6.77 -10.80
N PRO A 14 -15.44 -5.42 -10.78
CA PRO A 14 -16.35 -4.65 -11.65
C PRO A 14 -15.99 -4.82 -13.13
N ASP A 15 -14.70 -4.83 -13.47
CA ASP A 15 -14.22 -5.05 -14.82
C ASP A 15 -13.92 -6.53 -15.11
N PRO A 16 -14.09 -6.99 -16.36
CA PRO A 16 -13.72 -8.34 -16.76
C PRO A 16 -12.20 -8.50 -16.72
N VAL A 17 -11.69 -8.98 -15.59
CA VAL A 17 -10.28 -9.36 -15.46
C VAL A 17 -10.07 -10.66 -16.25
N VAL A 18 -9.07 -10.63 -17.13
CA VAL A 18 -8.62 -11.76 -17.93
C VAL A 18 -7.15 -12.00 -17.59
N GLU A 19 -6.87 -13.15 -17.01
CA GLU A 19 -5.51 -13.62 -16.78
C GLU A 19 -5.02 -14.40 -18.01
N THR A 20 -3.76 -14.19 -18.40
CA THR A 20 -3.16 -14.96 -19.50
C THR A 20 -2.86 -16.38 -19.03
N SER A 21 -2.99 -17.36 -19.92
CA SER A 21 -2.76 -18.78 -19.61
C SER A 21 -1.38 -19.09 -19.02
N SER A 22 -0.39 -18.23 -19.26
CA SER A 22 0.95 -18.35 -18.69
C SER A 22 1.02 -17.93 -17.22
N LEU A 23 0.19 -16.97 -16.78
CA LEU A 23 0.14 -16.50 -15.40
C LEU A 23 -0.69 -17.44 -14.52
N SER A 24 -1.74 -18.06 -15.08
CA SER A 24 -2.57 -19.05 -14.40
C SER A 24 -1.94 -20.46 -14.32
N ALA A 25 -0.74 -20.65 -14.89
CA ALA A 25 -0.07 -21.95 -14.93
C ALA A 25 0.49 -22.41 -13.58
N VAL A 26 0.55 -21.51 -12.58
CA VAL A 26 1.07 -21.81 -11.24
C VAL A 26 -0.03 -21.56 -10.22
N GLU A 27 -0.40 -22.61 -9.48
CA GLU A 27 -1.36 -22.46 -8.40
C GLU A 27 -0.78 -21.59 -7.28
N PRO A 28 -1.54 -20.61 -6.76
CA PRO A 28 -1.10 -19.85 -5.60
C PRO A 28 -1.08 -20.73 -4.35
N PRO A 29 -0.21 -20.41 -3.37
CA PRO A 29 -0.15 -21.14 -2.11
C PRO A 29 -1.47 -21.05 -1.34
N GLU A 30 -1.70 -21.93 -0.38
CA GLU A 30 -2.91 -21.84 0.45
C GLU A 30 -2.95 -20.53 1.27
N PRO A 31 -4.08 -19.81 1.27
CA PRO A 31 -4.27 -18.62 2.10
C PRO A 31 -4.46 -19.02 3.56
N THR A 32 -3.57 -18.51 4.42
CA THR A 32 -3.55 -18.75 5.87
C THR A 32 -3.78 -17.46 6.67
N TYR A 33 -3.69 -16.31 6.01
CA TYR A 33 -3.86 -15.01 6.65
C TYR A 33 -5.33 -14.58 6.69
N VAL A 34 -5.80 -14.16 7.86
CA VAL A 34 -7.13 -13.58 8.06
C VAL A 34 -6.97 -12.06 8.26
N PRO A 35 -7.49 -11.22 7.35
CA PRO A 35 -7.41 -9.76 7.50
C PRO A 35 -8.08 -9.26 8.77
N LYS A 36 -7.45 -8.32 9.47
CA LYS A 36 -8.03 -7.64 10.62
C LYS A 36 -9.20 -6.75 10.21
N ILE A 37 -9.17 -6.22 8.99
CA ILE A 37 -10.25 -5.44 8.39
C ILE A 37 -11.33 -6.30 7.71
N LYS A 38 -11.38 -7.62 7.95
CA LYS A 38 -12.29 -8.53 7.24
C LYS A 38 -13.76 -8.08 7.29
N ASP A 39 -14.25 -7.73 8.47
CA ASP A 39 -15.66 -7.34 8.66
C ASP A 39 -15.99 -6.05 7.89
N GLU A 40 -15.04 -5.11 7.85
CA GLU A 40 -15.17 -3.87 7.06
C GLU A 40 -15.18 -4.16 5.55
N LEU A 41 -14.30 -5.06 5.08
CA LEU A 41 -14.27 -5.48 3.67
C LEU A 41 -15.58 -6.14 3.24
N GLU A 42 -16.18 -6.97 4.09
CA GLU A 42 -17.45 -7.64 3.81
C GLU A 42 -18.65 -6.68 3.85
N CYS A 43 -18.66 -5.75 4.82
CA CYS A 43 -19.74 -4.79 5.01
C CYS A 43 -19.74 -3.71 3.94
N PHE A 44 -18.60 -3.04 3.72
CA PHE A 44 -18.49 -1.92 2.81
C PHE A 44 -18.26 -2.35 1.36
N LYS A 45 -17.80 -3.59 1.14
CA LYS A 45 -17.50 -4.13 -0.21
C LYS A 45 -16.52 -3.24 -0.98
N SER A 46 -15.57 -2.63 -0.27
CA SER A 46 -14.61 -1.65 -0.79
C SER A 46 -13.58 -2.26 -1.75
N LEU A 47 -13.30 -3.56 -1.63
CA LEU A 47 -12.44 -4.33 -2.53
C LEU A 47 -13.20 -5.47 -3.18
N SER A 48 -12.88 -5.77 -4.44
CA SER A 48 -13.32 -6.98 -5.11
C SER A 48 -12.64 -8.22 -4.53
N CYS A 49 -13.23 -9.39 -4.76
CA CYS A 49 -12.72 -10.67 -4.31
C CYS A 49 -11.27 -10.95 -4.76
N LEU A 50 -10.90 -10.55 -5.98
CA LEU A 50 -9.51 -10.66 -6.49
C LEU A 50 -8.55 -9.76 -5.71
N GLN A 51 -8.95 -8.53 -5.42
CA GLN A 51 -8.13 -7.59 -4.66
C GLN A 51 -7.98 -8.05 -3.19
N ILE A 52 -9.02 -8.63 -2.61
CA ILE A 52 -8.98 -9.24 -1.28
C ILE A 52 -8.03 -10.43 -1.26
N GLU A 53 -8.07 -11.30 -2.26
CA GLU A 53 -7.12 -12.42 -2.36
C GLU A 53 -5.67 -11.93 -2.44
N THR A 54 -5.41 -10.92 -3.27
CA THR A 54 -4.08 -10.28 -3.34
C THR A 54 -3.66 -9.67 -2.01
N LEU A 55 -4.57 -9.01 -1.29
CA LEU A 55 -4.31 -8.45 0.05
C LEU A 55 -3.92 -9.55 1.05
N VAL A 56 -4.65 -10.67 1.05
CA VAL A 56 -4.37 -11.83 1.91
C VAL A 56 -2.98 -12.39 1.64
N TYR A 57 -2.62 -12.64 0.37
CA TYR A 57 -1.30 -13.15 0.03
C TYR A 57 -0.18 -12.17 0.35
N ALA A 58 -0.39 -10.88 0.10
CA ALA A 58 0.57 -9.85 0.45
C ALA A 58 0.82 -9.81 1.97
N CYS A 59 -0.24 -9.82 2.78
CA CYS A 59 -0.10 -9.88 4.23
C CYS A 59 0.57 -11.16 4.73
N GLN A 60 0.18 -12.32 4.19
CA GLN A 60 0.83 -13.60 4.49
C GLN A 60 2.32 -13.56 4.18
N ARG A 61 2.71 -12.99 3.04
CA ARG A 61 4.11 -12.86 2.65
C ARG A 61 4.86 -11.90 3.57
N HIS A 62 4.23 -10.80 3.97
CA HIS A 62 4.81 -9.81 4.89
C HIS A 62 5.05 -10.36 6.32
N LEU A 63 4.51 -11.53 6.69
CA LEU A 63 4.86 -12.20 7.95
C LEU A 63 6.23 -12.90 7.89
N GLN A 64 6.77 -13.13 6.69
CA GLN A 64 8.01 -13.87 6.50
C GLN A 64 9.22 -12.93 6.39
N HIS A 65 10.38 -13.38 6.88
CA HIS A 65 11.65 -12.68 6.72
C HIS A 65 12.56 -13.48 5.79
N ILE A 66 13.25 -12.78 4.89
CA ILE A 66 14.25 -13.39 4.00
C ILE A 66 15.60 -13.53 4.72
N ARG A 67 16.58 -14.17 4.07
CA ARG A 67 17.85 -14.59 4.72
C ARG A 67 18.64 -13.48 5.41
N ASN A 68 18.53 -12.24 4.94
CA ASN A 68 19.23 -11.09 5.52
C ASN A 68 18.44 -10.42 6.67
N GLY A 69 17.36 -11.05 7.14
CA GLY A 69 16.50 -10.52 8.21
C GLY A 69 15.50 -9.45 7.73
N ALA A 70 15.50 -9.06 6.46
CA ALA A 70 14.50 -8.13 5.94
C ALA A 70 13.13 -8.81 5.82
N ARG A 71 12.05 -8.05 6.04
CA ARG A 71 10.70 -8.51 5.75
C ARG A 71 10.55 -8.79 4.25
N ALA A 72 9.92 -9.90 3.89
CA ALA A 72 9.66 -10.22 2.50
C ALA A 72 8.70 -9.20 1.88
N GLY A 73 8.98 -8.78 0.64
CA GLY A 73 8.08 -7.95 -0.15
C GLY A 73 7.08 -8.78 -0.95
N PHE A 74 6.07 -8.11 -1.49
CA PHE A 74 5.07 -8.66 -2.40
C PHE A 74 4.98 -7.80 -3.66
N PHE A 75 4.78 -8.43 -4.81
CA PHE A 75 4.68 -7.75 -6.11
C PHE A 75 3.32 -8.07 -6.75
N ILE A 76 2.60 -7.04 -7.18
CA ILE A 76 1.31 -7.17 -7.87
C ILE A 76 1.57 -6.91 -9.36
N GLY A 77 1.59 -7.97 -10.15
CA GLY A 77 1.91 -7.95 -11.58
C GLY A 77 0.72 -7.75 -12.52
N ASP A 78 -0.49 -7.56 -11.98
CA ASP A 78 -1.71 -7.47 -12.77
C ASP A 78 -1.71 -6.25 -13.72
N GLY A 79 -2.46 -6.37 -14.82
CA GLY A 79 -2.61 -5.30 -15.82
C GLY A 79 -3.11 -3.96 -15.25
N ALA A 80 -3.02 -2.89 -16.04
CA ALA A 80 -3.68 -1.63 -15.69
C ALA A 80 -5.20 -1.82 -15.61
N GLY A 81 -5.89 -1.00 -14.79
CA GLY A 81 -7.36 -1.05 -14.66
C GLY A 81 -7.90 -1.97 -13.57
N VAL A 82 -7.13 -2.94 -13.06
CA VAL A 82 -7.56 -3.88 -12.00
C VAL A 82 -7.64 -3.27 -10.58
N GLY A 83 -7.48 -1.94 -10.46
CA GLY A 83 -7.57 -1.24 -9.18
C GLY A 83 -6.44 -1.51 -8.18
N LYS A 84 -5.20 -1.71 -8.64
CA LYS A 84 -4.02 -1.93 -7.77
C LYS A 84 -3.85 -0.86 -6.67
N GLY A 85 -4.19 0.40 -6.97
CA GLY A 85 -4.14 1.50 -6.00
C GLY A 85 -5.08 1.26 -4.80
N ARG A 86 -6.30 0.75 -5.04
CA ARG A 86 -7.21 0.32 -3.97
C ARG A 86 -6.66 -0.86 -3.18
N THR A 87 -6.03 -1.85 -3.84
CA THR A 87 -5.37 -2.95 -3.12
C THR A 87 -4.25 -2.44 -2.20
N VAL A 88 -3.44 -1.48 -2.67
CA VAL A 88 -2.39 -0.83 -1.86
C VAL A 88 -3.00 -0.04 -0.70
N ALA A 89 -4.08 0.70 -0.93
CA ALA A 89 -4.81 1.39 0.12
C ALA A 89 -5.37 0.42 1.17
N GLY A 90 -5.91 -0.73 0.75
CA GLY A 90 -6.36 -1.80 1.65
C GLY A 90 -5.22 -2.40 2.48
N LEU A 91 -4.02 -2.57 1.88
CA LEU A 91 -2.83 -2.99 2.62
C LEU A 91 -2.39 -1.95 3.65
N ILE A 92 -2.43 -0.66 3.31
CA ILE A 92 -2.13 0.42 4.25
C ILE A 92 -3.14 0.40 5.40
N TRP A 93 -4.43 0.24 5.09
CA TRP A 93 -5.50 0.19 6.08
C TRP A 93 -5.40 -1.02 7.01
N GLU A 94 -5.11 -2.20 6.48
CA GLU A 94 -4.84 -3.39 7.29
C GLU A 94 -3.65 -3.16 8.23
N ASN A 95 -2.53 -2.62 7.73
CA ASN A 95 -1.36 -2.31 8.57
C ASN A 95 -1.66 -1.22 9.61
N TRP A 96 -2.53 -0.26 9.30
CA TRP A 96 -3.00 0.75 10.24
C TRP A 96 -3.69 0.11 11.45
N HIS A 97 -4.54 -0.89 11.23
CA HIS A 97 -5.19 -1.66 12.29
C HIS A 97 -4.22 -2.56 13.07
N HIS A 98 -3.04 -2.86 12.52
CA HIS A 98 -1.91 -3.49 13.22
C HIS A 98 -0.98 -2.49 13.94
N GLY A 99 -1.34 -1.21 14.01
CA GLY A 99 -0.54 -0.17 14.66
C GLY A 99 0.67 0.30 13.85
N ARG A 100 0.83 -0.16 12.61
CA ARG A 100 1.87 0.31 11.69
C ARG A 100 1.35 1.54 10.95
N LYS A 101 1.51 2.70 11.60
CA LYS A 101 0.87 3.97 11.21
C LYS A 101 1.67 4.83 10.21
N LYS A 102 2.79 4.33 9.68
CA LYS A 102 3.69 5.06 8.77
C LYS A 102 3.84 4.30 7.46
N ALA A 103 3.44 4.93 6.35
CA ALA A 103 3.56 4.37 5.02
C ALA A 103 4.22 5.36 4.04
N LEU A 104 4.98 4.82 3.09
CA LEU A 104 5.53 5.59 1.96
C LEU A 104 4.81 5.15 0.68
N TRP A 105 4.27 6.10 -0.07
CA TRP A 105 3.64 5.86 -1.37
C TRP A 105 4.44 6.53 -2.48
N ILE A 106 5.29 5.76 -3.15
CA ILE A 106 6.19 6.25 -4.20
C ILE A 106 5.52 6.07 -5.57
N SER A 107 5.51 7.13 -6.38
CA SER A 107 4.92 7.10 -7.72
C SER A 107 5.74 7.90 -8.74
N ILE A 108 5.29 7.93 -10.00
CA ILE A 108 5.98 8.65 -11.08
C ILE A 108 5.65 10.15 -11.11
N GLY A 109 4.42 10.53 -10.78
CA GLY A 109 3.93 11.91 -10.83
C GLY A 109 3.39 12.40 -9.48
N SER A 110 3.53 13.69 -9.21
CA SER A 110 3.01 14.31 -7.98
C SER A 110 1.48 14.29 -7.92
N ASP A 111 0.82 14.34 -9.07
CA ASP A 111 -0.63 14.47 -9.16
C ASP A 111 -1.34 13.15 -8.80
N LEU A 112 -0.61 12.03 -8.89
CA LEU A 112 -1.07 10.72 -8.42
C LEU A 112 -1.24 10.66 -6.89
N LYS A 113 -0.89 11.73 -6.17
CA LYS A 113 -1.30 11.91 -4.77
C LYS A 113 -2.82 11.93 -4.64
N PHE A 114 -3.53 12.55 -5.58
CA PHE A 114 -4.99 12.62 -5.54
C PHE A 114 -5.62 11.25 -5.76
N ASP A 115 -5.03 10.40 -6.61
CA ASP A 115 -5.40 8.99 -6.73
C ASP A 115 -5.15 8.22 -5.43
N ALA A 116 -3.98 8.39 -4.80
CA ALA A 116 -3.68 7.74 -3.52
C ALA A 116 -4.67 8.14 -2.41
N ARG A 117 -5.06 9.44 -2.36
CA ARG A 117 -6.10 9.93 -1.43
C ARG A 117 -7.45 9.29 -1.73
N ARG A 118 -7.90 9.32 -2.99
CA ARG A 118 -9.16 8.70 -3.43
C ARG A 118 -9.19 7.22 -3.07
N ASP A 119 -8.12 6.49 -3.33
CA ASP A 119 -8.06 5.04 -3.08
C ASP A 119 -8.14 4.72 -1.56
N LEU A 120 -7.57 5.57 -0.69
CA LEU A 120 -7.76 5.45 0.77
C LEU A 120 -9.18 5.81 1.20
N ASP A 121 -9.82 6.80 0.56
CA ASP A 121 -11.20 7.18 0.87
C ASP A 121 -12.19 6.10 0.44
N ASP A 122 -11.99 5.48 -0.72
CA ASP A 122 -12.75 4.32 -1.20
C ASP A 122 -12.64 3.13 -0.22
N MET A 123 -11.54 3.03 0.53
CA MET A 123 -11.32 2.04 1.59
C MET A 123 -11.95 2.41 2.94
N GLY A 124 -12.53 3.60 3.08
CA GLY A 124 -13.00 4.14 4.36
C GLY A 124 -11.87 4.65 5.27
N ALA A 125 -10.63 4.70 4.77
CA ALA A 125 -9.43 5.12 5.50
C ALA A 125 -9.21 6.65 5.46
N SER A 126 -10.28 7.43 5.58
CA SER A 126 -10.24 8.90 5.53
C SER A 126 -9.42 9.51 6.67
N CYS A 127 -9.28 8.81 7.78
CA CYS A 127 -8.45 9.23 8.92
C CYS A 127 -6.92 9.19 8.66
N ILE A 128 -6.46 8.52 7.59
CA ILE A 128 -5.03 8.44 7.27
C ILE A 128 -4.65 9.62 6.39
N GLU A 129 -3.93 10.61 6.91
CA GLU A 129 -3.49 11.77 6.14
C GLU A 129 -2.49 11.41 5.02
N VAL A 130 -2.56 12.13 3.89
CA VAL A 130 -1.62 12.00 2.76
C VAL A 130 -0.79 13.28 2.62
N HIS A 131 0.48 13.21 2.97
CA HIS A 131 1.39 14.35 2.94
C HIS A 131 2.28 14.32 1.68
N ALA A 132 2.31 15.42 0.94
CA ALA A 132 3.16 15.52 -0.25
C ALA A 132 4.58 15.89 0.17
N LEU A 133 5.55 14.98 0.01
CA LEU A 133 6.93 15.20 0.47
C LEU A 133 7.55 16.47 -0.12
N ASN A 134 7.26 16.77 -1.39
CA ASN A 134 7.76 17.96 -2.08
C ASN A 134 7.21 19.28 -1.54
N LYS A 135 6.14 19.26 -0.74
CA LYS A 135 5.59 20.44 -0.04
C LYS A 135 6.08 20.55 1.41
N LEU A 136 6.76 19.53 1.92
CA LEU A 136 7.31 19.52 3.27
C LEU A 136 8.74 20.07 3.28
N PRO A 137 9.17 20.76 4.35
CA PRO A 137 10.56 21.20 4.49
C PRO A 137 11.52 20.01 4.60
N TYR A 138 12.82 20.25 4.48
CA TYR A 138 13.90 19.25 4.65
C TYR A 138 14.30 19.02 6.12
N THR A 139 13.46 19.45 7.08
CA THR A 139 13.64 19.22 8.52
C THR A 139 13.01 17.90 8.94
N LYS A 140 13.18 17.48 10.20
CA LYS A 140 12.57 16.23 10.70
C LYS A 140 11.05 16.28 10.52
N LEU A 141 10.46 15.26 9.87
CA LEU A 141 9.04 15.24 9.53
C LEU A 141 8.14 15.16 10.77
N ASP A 142 8.61 14.50 11.82
CA ASP A 142 7.94 14.33 13.11
C ASP A 142 8.26 15.44 14.13
N SER A 143 9.00 16.48 13.72
CA SER A 143 9.26 17.64 14.59
C SER A 143 7.97 18.39 14.93
N ASP A 144 7.93 19.12 16.04
CA ASP A 144 6.77 19.91 16.44
C ASP A 144 6.38 20.98 15.40
N THR A 145 7.32 21.40 14.56
CA THR A 145 7.05 22.35 13.46
C THR A 145 6.37 21.70 12.27
N VAL A 146 6.69 20.44 11.93
CA VAL A 146 6.15 19.75 10.74
C VAL A 146 4.97 18.87 11.10
N GLY A 147 4.99 18.23 12.27
CA GLY A 147 3.86 17.54 12.88
C GLY A 147 3.47 16.21 12.22
N VAL A 148 4.22 15.72 11.24
CA VAL A 148 3.87 14.49 10.52
C VAL A 148 4.39 13.30 11.32
N ARG A 149 3.56 12.78 12.24
CA ARG A 149 3.90 11.64 13.11
C ARG A 149 3.42 10.30 12.56
N GLU A 150 2.35 10.31 11.77
CA GLU A 150 1.73 9.15 11.14
C GLU A 150 1.09 9.55 9.81
N GLY A 151 0.62 8.57 9.06
CA GLY A 151 -0.02 8.74 7.76
C GLY A 151 0.79 8.18 6.60
N VAL A 152 0.47 8.68 5.40
CA VAL A 152 1.16 8.34 4.16
C VAL A 152 2.01 9.53 3.73
N ILE A 153 3.32 9.33 3.58
CA ILE A 153 4.15 10.26 2.81
C ILE A 153 4.08 9.86 1.35
N PHE A 154 3.48 10.72 0.53
CA PHE A 154 3.45 10.58 -0.92
C PHE A 154 4.66 11.28 -1.53
N LEU A 155 5.36 10.60 -2.43
CA LEU A 155 6.57 11.10 -3.07
C LEU A 155 6.76 10.54 -4.49
N THR A 156 7.57 11.24 -5.28
CA THR A 156 8.00 10.75 -6.59
C THR A 156 9.41 10.17 -6.53
N TYR A 157 9.79 9.37 -7.54
CA TYR A 157 11.18 8.93 -7.70
C TYR A 157 12.16 10.11 -7.73
N SER A 158 11.82 11.20 -8.42
CA SER A 158 12.63 12.42 -8.44
C SER A 158 12.74 13.09 -7.07
N SER A 159 11.66 13.06 -6.28
CA SER A 159 11.69 13.58 -4.90
C SER A 159 12.57 12.73 -4.00
N LEU A 160 12.58 11.41 -4.17
CA LEU A 160 13.35 10.48 -3.33
C LEU A 160 14.86 10.77 -3.37
N ILE A 161 15.39 11.11 -4.54
CA ILE A 161 16.81 11.41 -4.76
C ILE A 161 17.17 12.87 -4.52
N ALA A 162 16.19 13.73 -4.22
CA ALA A 162 16.42 15.16 -4.05
C ALA A 162 17.19 15.46 -2.75
N SER A 163 17.98 16.54 -2.79
CA SER A 163 18.72 17.07 -1.65
C SER A 163 18.55 18.59 -1.55
N SER A 164 18.56 19.09 -0.32
CA SER A 164 18.59 20.55 -0.08
C SER A 164 19.94 21.16 -0.41
N SER A 165 20.00 22.49 -0.53
CA SER A 165 21.25 23.25 -0.69
C SER A 165 22.26 23.03 0.45
N LYS A 166 21.80 22.58 1.62
CA LYS A 166 22.62 22.25 2.79
C LYS A 166 23.00 20.76 2.87
N GLY A 167 22.81 19.99 1.79
CA GLY A 167 23.22 18.59 1.69
C GLY A 167 22.31 17.58 2.38
N ARG A 168 21.16 17.98 2.96
CA ARG A 168 20.19 17.03 3.53
C ARG A 168 19.39 16.33 2.43
N SER A 169 19.46 15.00 2.36
CA SER A 169 18.73 14.21 1.36
C SER A 169 17.32 13.82 1.83
N ARG A 170 16.39 13.68 0.87
CA ARG A 170 15.04 13.17 1.13
C ARG A 170 15.05 11.73 1.62
N LEU A 171 15.91 10.88 1.07
CA LEU A 171 16.06 9.50 1.53
C LEU A 171 16.41 9.43 3.03
N GLN A 172 17.41 10.17 3.49
CA GLN A 172 17.78 10.20 4.91
C GLN A 172 16.63 10.72 5.78
N GLN A 173 15.95 11.78 5.33
CA GLN A 173 14.78 12.31 6.02
C GLN A 173 13.67 11.27 6.20
N LEU A 174 13.37 10.49 5.15
CA LEU A 174 12.35 9.44 5.18
C LEU A 174 12.76 8.26 6.06
N VAL A 175 14.02 7.81 5.98
CA VAL A 175 14.54 6.76 6.86
C VAL A 175 14.43 7.18 8.31
N GLN A 176 14.77 8.44 8.62
CA GLN A 176 14.64 8.97 9.96
C GLN A 176 13.17 9.00 10.44
N TRP A 177 12.23 9.34 9.55
CA TRP A 177 10.81 9.36 9.87
C TRP A 177 10.22 7.95 10.07
N CYS A 178 10.59 6.98 9.23
CA CYS A 178 10.19 5.59 9.40
C CYS A 178 10.69 5.00 10.72
N GLY A 179 11.85 5.46 11.19
CA GLY A 179 12.47 4.99 12.43
C GLY A 179 13.13 3.63 12.27
N THR A 180 13.59 3.07 13.39
CA THR A 180 14.08 1.69 13.45
C THR A 180 12.88 0.75 13.49
N GLY A 181 12.78 -0.12 12.48
CA GLY A 181 11.74 -1.15 12.39
C GLY A 181 11.99 -2.36 13.28
#